data_AF-A0A2M8Q5Z3-F1
#
_entry.id   AF-A0A2M8Q5Z3-F1
#
_cell.length_a   1.000
_cell.length_b   1.000
_cell.length_c   1.000
_cell.angle_alpha   90.00
_cell.angle_beta   90.00
_cell.angle_gamma   90.00
#
_symmetry.space_group_name_H-M   'P 1'
#
loop_
_entity.id
_entity.type
_entity.pdbx_description
1 polymer ?
#
loop_
_entity_poly.entity_id
_entity_poly.type
_entity_poly.pdbx_seq_one_letter_code
_entity_poly.pdbx_strand_id
1 'polypeptide(L)'
;MDSPRSTAPQQAVLAGLPIGLMGVLLVVLALLYMAWPPNFKNAPSSYTVSHWDRMAGTDTPEGQNVERPSGYIIHQGLDALAYYMVFQSLVAIGGLAWTGDRSMYLLLMVSGSYGIIYTASLGLVIGPIVAAVGYGMVLWLGILGWSAHTSKESSTSELKHVEVL
;
A
#
# COMPACT_ATOMS: atom_id res chain seq x y z
N MET A 1 35.85 1.16 -24.37
CA MET A 1 35.49 -0.19 -23.88
C MET A 1 34.57 0.05 -22.71
N ASP A 2 33.26 -0.07 -22.92
CA ASP A 2 32.27 0.15 -21.88
C ASP A 2 32.26 -1.06 -20.95
N SER A 3 32.70 -0.87 -19.70
CA SER A 3 32.58 -1.89 -18.67
C SER A 3 31.11 -2.31 -18.54
N PRO A 4 30.81 -3.62 -18.46
CA PRO A 4 29.45 -4.09 -18.30
C PRO A 4 28.89 -3.52 -16.99
N ARG A 5 27.97 -2.55 -17.09
CA ARG A 5 27.21 -2.06 -15.93
C ARG A 5 26.51 -3.26 -15.32
N SER A 6 26.89 -3.61 -14.09
CA SER A 6 26.23 -4.64 -13.29
C SER A 6 24.70 -4.43 -13.32
N THR A 7 24.00 -5.36 -13.98
CA THR A 7 22.53 -5.38 -14.15
C THR A 7 21.82 -6.01 -12.96
N ALA A 8 22.56 -6.60 -12.01
CA ALA A 8 22.02 -7.32 -10.85
C ALA A 8 20.96 -6.53 -10.04
N PRO A 9 21.14 -5.22 -9.72
CA PRO A 9 20.12 -4.49 -8.98
C PRO A 9 18.86 -4.19 -9.81
N GLN A 10 19.00 -3.99 -11.12
CA GLN A 10 17.83 -3.86 -12.01
C GLN A 10 17.07 -5.18 -12.13
N GLN A 11 17.78 -6.31 -12.19
CA GLN A 11 17.16 -7.63 -12.23
C GLN A 11 16.39 -7.96 -10.95
N ALA A 12 16.93 -7.61 -9.78
CA ALA A 12 16.23 -7.80 -8.50
C ALA A 12 14.93 -6.99 -8.43
N VAL A 13 14.94 -5.75 -8.93
CA VAL A 13 13.76 -4.87 -8.97
C VAL A 13 12.72 -5.39 -9.97
N LEU A 14 13.16 -5.82 -11.15
CA LEU A 14 12.29 -6.42 -12.17
C LEU A 14 11.68 -7.74 -11.69
N ALA A 15 12.40 -8.54 -10.90
CA ALA A 15 11.89 -9.77 -10.30
C ALA A 15 10.85 -9.50 -9.20
N GLY A 16 10.97 -8.38 -8.47
CA GLY A 16 10.03 -7.99 -7.41
C GLY A 16 8.76 -7.29 -7.92
N LEU A 17 8.78 -6.70 -9.11
CA LEU A 17 7.66 -5.95 -9.69
C LEU A 17 6.35 -6.77 -9.79
N PRO A 18 6.34 -8.03 -10.27
CA PRO A 18 5.14 -8.85 -10.30
C PRO A 18 4.52 -9.08 -8.92
N ILE A 19 5.35 -9.22 -7.88
CA ILE A 19 4.92 -9.41 -6.50
C ILE A 19 4.23 -8.15 -5.98
N GLY A 20 4.82 -6.97 -6.22
CA GLY A 20 4.21 -5.70 -5.85
C GLY A 20 2.89 -5.45 -6.58
N LEU A 21 2.82 -5.72 -7.88
CA LEU A 21 1.58 -5.61 -8.66
C LEU A 21 0.49 -6.56 -8.19
N MET A 22 0.83 -7.82 -7.89
CA MET A 22 -0.10 -8.76 -7.26
C MET A 22 -0.58 -8.25 -5.90
N GLY A 23 0.33 -7.69 -5.09
CA GLY A 23 -0.01 -7.05 -3.82
C GLY A 23 -1.05 -5.95 -3.98
N VAL A 24 -0.82 -5.02 -4.91
CA VAL A 24 -1.78 -3.94 -5.21
C VAL A 24 -3.12 -4.49 -5.71
N LEU A 25 -3.11 -5.48 -6.60
CA LEU A 25 -4.33 -6.12 -7.10
C LEU A 25 -5.14 -6.74 -5.96
N LEU A 26 -4.48 -7.44 -5.03
CA LEU A 26 -5.12 -8.01 -3.84
C LEU A 26 -5.73 -6.91 -2.95
N VAL A 27 -5.05 -5.79 -2.75
CA VAL A 27 -5.59 -4.66 -2.00
C VAL A 27 -6.82 -4.07 -2.69
N VAL A 28 -6.76 -3.83 -4.00
CA VAL A 28 -7.91 -3.29 -4.77
C VAL A 28 -9.11 -4.22 -4.65
N LEU A 29 -8.93 -5.52 -4.87
CA LEU A 29 -10.00 -6.51 -4.72
C LEU A 29 -10.52 -6.52 -3.28
N ALA A 30 -9.64 -6.54 -2.28
CA ALA A 30 -10.04 -6.54 -0.88
C ALA A 30 -10.83 -5.28 -0.49
N LEU A 31 -10.43 -4.09 -0.96
CA LEU A 31 -11.14 -2.84 -0.68
C LEU A 31 -12.52 -2.79 -1.37
N LEU A 32 -12.65 -3.33 -2.57
CA LEU A 32 -13.94 -3.43 -3.28
C LEU A 32 -14.92 -4.39 -2.58
N TYR A 33 -14.41 -5.46 -1.98
CA TYR A 33 -15.22 -6.45 -1.26
C TYR A 33 -15.27 -6.25 0.27
N MET A 34 -14.61 -5.22 0.80
CA MET A 34 -14.57 -4.95 2.24
C MET A 34 -15.88 -4.30 2.70
N ALA A 35 -16.61 -5.06 3.50
CA ALA A 35 -17.71 -4.56 4.30
C ALA A 35 -17.24 -4.37 5.75
N TRP A 36 -17.63 -3.24 6.35
CA TRP A 36 -17.28 -2.86 7.72
C TRP A 36 -18.56 -2.74 8.56
N PRO A 37 -18.59 -3.29 9.79
CA PRO A 37 -19.75 -3.11 10.67
C PRO A 37 -19.89 -1.62 11.04
N PRO A 38 -21.06 -0.98 10.87
CA PRO A 38 -21.17 0.39 11.29
C PRO A 38 -21.16 0.48 12.82
N ASN A 39 -20.57 1.54 13.35
CA ASN A 39 -20.55 1.83 14.78
C ASN A 39 -21.83 2.52 15.28
N PHE A 40 -23.01 2.16 14.73
CA PHE A 40 -24.26 2.73 15.22
C PHE A 40 -24.74 1.90 16.42
N LYS A 41 -24.87 2.55 17.59
CA LYS A 41 -25.35 1.94 18.85
C LYS A 41 -26.65 1.14 18.71
N ASN A 42 -27.44 1.43 17.67
CA ASN A 42 -28.74 0.83 17.40
C ASN A 42 -28.80 0.09 16.04
N ALA A 43 -27.69 -0.10 15.33
CA ALA A 43 -27.71 -0.93 14.13
C ALA A 43 -27.85 -2.41 14.52
N PRO A 44 -28.61 -3.21 13.75
CA PRO A 44 -28.62 -4.65 13.90
C PRO A 44 -27.19 -5.19 13.87
N SER A 45 -26.88 -6.17 14.73
CA SER A 45 -25.54 -6.77 14.83
C SER A 45 -25.01 -7.41 13.54
N SER A 46 -25.87 -7.57 12.53
CA SER A 46 -25.55 -8.10 11.20
C SER A 46 -25.40 -7.04 10.11
N TYR A 47 -25.65 -5.76 10.41
CA TYR A 47 -25.54 -4.71 9.40
C TYR A 47 -24.05 -4.42 9.17
N THR A 48 -23.64 -4.36 7.91
CA THR A 48 -22.29 -3.95 7.50
C THR A 48 -22.45 -3.02 6.31
N VAL A 49 -21.60 -2.00 6.22
CA VAL A 49 -21.62 -1.02 5.13
C VAL A 49 -20.37 -1.24 4.29
N SER A 50 -20.51 -1.18 2.98
CA SER A 50 -19.34 -1.23 2.10
C SER A 50 -18.49 0.04 2.29
N HIS A 51 -17.18 -0.05 2.04
CA HIS A 51 -16.32 1.14 2.03
C HIS A 51 -16.79 2.20 1.03
N TRP A 52 -17.29 1.76 -0.12
CA TRP A 52 -17.73 2.66 -1.17
C TRP A 52 -18.94 3.49 -0.71
N ASP A 53 -19.92 2.84 -0.11
CA ASP A 53 -21.14 3.51 0.34
C ASP A 53 -20.87 4.45 1.52
N ARG A 54 -19.90 4.09 2.37
CA ARG A 54 -19.42 4.99 3.44
C ARG A 54 -18.67 6.21 2.88
N MET A 55 -17.84 6.05 1.85
CA MET A 55 -17.16 7.17 1.20
C MET A 55 -18.13 8.08 0.43
N ALA A 56 -19.08 7.51 -0.30
CA ALA A 56 -20.09 8.25 -1.05
C ALA A 56 -21.11 8.93 -0.12
N GLY A 57 -21.17 8.51 1.16
CA GLY A 57 -22.12 9.01 2.14
C GLY A 57 -23.57 8.69 1.78
N THR A 58 -23.77 7.67 0.93
CA THR A 58 -25.05 7.22 0.39
C THR A 58 -25.80 6.34 1.37
N ASP A 59 -25.09 5.47 2.09
CA ASP A 59 -25.67 4.63 3.15
C ASP A 59 -25.50 5.29 4.52
N THR A 60 -26.39 6.24 4.81
CA THR A 60 -26.96 6.34 6.15
C THR A 60 -28.13 5.35 6.20
N PRO A 61 -28.27 4.49 7.22
CA PRO A 61 -29.33 3.49 7.26
C PRO A 61 -30.67 4.15 6.96
N GLU A 62 -31.29 3.76 5.83
CA GLU A 62 -32.53 4.33 5.33
C GLU A 62 -33.56 4.39 6.47
N GLY A 63 -34.04 5.60 6.79
CA GLY A 63 -35.11 5.81 7.76
C GLY A 63 -34.68 6.22 9.17
N GLN A 64 -33.38 6.37 9.46
CA GLN A 64 -32.95 6.99 10.72
C GLN A 64 -32.17 8.27 10.45
N ASN A 65 -32.66 9.40 10.96
CA ASN A 65 -31.88 10.64 11.15
C ASN A 65 -30.79 10.41 12.20
N VAL A 66 -29.92 9.41 12.00
CA VAL A 66 -28.78 9.15 12.87
C VAL A 66 -27.81 10.29 12.61
N GLU A 67 -27.69 11.20 13.58
CA GLU A 67 -26.57 12.12 13.64
C GLU A 67 -25.30 11.32 13.37
N ARG A 68 -24.59 11.66 12.28
CA ARG A 68 -23.33 10.99 11.92
C ARG A 68 -22.38 11.18 13.10
N PRO A 69 -22.06 10.12 13.87
CA PRO A 69 -21.16 10.28 15.00
C PRO A 69 -19.79 10.69 14.47
N SER A 70 -19.03 11.49 15.23
CA SER A 70 -17.69 11.97 14.83
C SER A 70 -16.75 10.85 14.36
N GLY A 71 -16.89 9.64 14.91
CA GLY A 71 -16.17 8.44 14.47
C GLY A 71 -16.45 8.04 13.01
N TYR A 72 -17.65 8.27 12.49
CA TYR A 72 -18.01 7.94 11.10
C TYR A 72 -17.19 8.78 10.09
N ILE A 73 -17.03 10.08 10.37
CA ILE A 73 -16.24 11.00 9.53
C ILE A 73 -14.76 10.59 9.54
N ILE A 74 -14.24 10.20 10.70
CA ILE A 74 -12.86 9.72 10.84
C ILE A 74 -12.66 8.47 9.98
N HIS A 75 -13.57 7.49 10.07
CA HIS A 75 -13.48 6.28 9.25
C HIS A 75 -13.59 6.59 7.74
N GLN A 76 -14.48 7.49 7.34
CA GLN A 76 -14.58 7.93 5.94
C GLN A 76 -13.27 8.54 5.43
N GLY A 77 -12.60 9.36 6.25
CA GLY A 77 -11.28 9.91 5.94
C GLY A 77 -10.19 8.85 5.85
N LEU A 78 -10.22 7.85 6.74
CA LEU A 78 -9.27 6.73 6.69
C LEU A 78 -9.49 5.83 5.46
N ASP A 79 -10.73 5.61 5.05
CA ASP A 79 -11.03 4.88 3.81
C ASP A 79 -10.48 5.62 2.60
N ALA A 80 -10.77 6.93 2.48
CA ALA A 80 -10.25 7.76 1.40
C ALA A 80 -8.72 7.74 1.37
N LEU A 81 -8.08 7.77 2.54
CA LEU A 81 -6.64 7.65 2.68
C LEU A 81 -6.13 6.26 2.24
N ALA A 82 -6.86 5.18 2.53
CA ALA A 82 -6.51 3.85 2.04
C ALA A 82 -6.55 3.77 0.51
N TYR A 83 -7.59 4.32 -0.14
CA TYR A 83 -7.64 4.41 -1.61
C TYR A 83 -6.51 5.28 -2.18
N TYR A 84 -6.19 6.39 -1.51
CA TYR A 84 -5.05 7.23 -1.89
C TYR A 84 -3.73 6.46 -1.80
N MET A 85 -3.53 5.62 -0.78
CA MET A 85 -2.32 4.80 -0.63
C MET A 85 -2.21 3.72 -1.71
N VAL A 86 -3.33 3.14 -2.15
CA VAL A 86 -3.36 2.25 -3.33
C VAL A 86 -2.93 3.00 -4.59
N PHE A 87 -3.49 4.19 -4.82
CA PHE A 87 -3.12 5.02 -5.96
C PHE A 87 -1.63 5.40 -5.91
N GLN A 88 -1.13 5.79 -4.74
CA GLN A 88 0.29 6.08 -4.51
C GLN A 88 1.18 4.85 -4.78
N SER A 89 0.74 3.65 -4.41
CA SER A 89 1.47 2.41 -4.69
C SER A 89 1.57 2.14 -6.19
N LEU A 90 0.49 2.37 -6.96
CA LEU A 90 0.49 2.27 -8.41
C LEU A 90 1.45 3.28 -9.05
N VAL A 91 1.40 4.54 -8.60
CA VAL A 91 2.30 5.59 -9.08
C VAL A 91 3.76 5.26 -8.76
N ALA A 92 4.04 4.75 -7.56
CA ALA A 92 5.39 4.36 -7.17
C ALA A 92 5.90 3.16 -7.96
N ILE A 93 5.07 2.15 -8.22
CA ILE A 93 5.42 1.00 -9.09
C ILE A 93 5.69 1.47 -10.52
N GLY A 94 4.81 2.31 -11.09
CA GLY A 94 5.01 2.88 -12.43
C GLY A 94 6.26 3.75 -12.50
N GLY A 95 6.50 4.55 -11.47
CA GLY A 95 7.71 5.36 -11.30
C GLY A 95 8.97 4.51 -11.24
N LEU A 96 8.98 3.42 -10.47
CA LEU A 96 10.10 2.47 -10.43
C LEU A 96 10.37 1.84 -11.80
N ALA A 97 9.33 1.45 -12.52
CA ALA A 97 9.47 0.89 -13.86
C ALA A 97 10.03 1.89 -14.87
N TRP A 98 9.76 3.20 -14.69
CA TRP A 98 10.18 4.25 -15.61
C TRP A 98 11.53 4.89 -15.27
N THR A 99 11.69 5.37 -14.03
CA THR A 99 12.87 6.13 -13.60
C THR A 99 13.85 5.30 -12.78
N GLY A 100 13.38 4.24 -12.12
CA GLY A 100 14.18 3.49 -11.15
C GLY A 100 14.60 4.30 -9.93
N ASP A 101 13.94 5.43 -9.64
CA ASP A 101 14.31 6.33 -8.56
C ASP A 101 14.11 5.69 -7.19
N ARG A 102 15.11 5.89 -6.34
CA ARG A 102 15.17 5.40 -4.96
C ARG A 102 14.01 5.94 -4.11
N SER A 103 13.55 7.16 -4.39
CA SER A 103 12.43 7.80 -3.68
C SER A 103 11.13 6.99 -3.79
N MET A 104 10.94 6.24 -4.89
CA MET A 104 9.74 5.44 -5.11
C MET A 104 9.65 4.24 -4.18
N TYR A 105 10.78 3.65 -3.75
CA TYR A 105 10.77 2.60 -2.73
C TYR A 105 10.27 3.12 -1.37
N LEU A 106 10.61 4.37 -1.01
CA LEU A 106 10.09 4.99 0.21
C LEU A 106 8.57 5.16 0.15
N LEU A 107 8.03 5.55 -1.01
CA LEU A 107 6.59 5.65 -1.21
C LEU A 107 5.90 4.28 -1.05
N LEU A 108 6.51 3.19 -1.55
CA LEU A 108 6.02 1.82 -1.34
C LEU A 108 6.10 1.38 0.12
N MET A 109 7.18 1.73 0.83
CA MET A 109 7.29 1.43 2.25
C MET A 109 6.23 2.16 3.08
N VAL A 110 6.04 3.46 2.85
CA VAL A 110 5.07 4.27 3.58
C VAL A 110 3.64 3.77 3.33
N SER A 111 3.28 3.55 2.07
CA SER A 111 1.95 3.03 1.69
C SER A 111 1.70 1.62 2.23
N GLY A 112 2.67 0.71 2.10
CA GLY A 112 2.59 -0.64 2.62
C GLY A 112 2.45 -0.69 4.15
N SER A 113 3.28 0.06 4.88
CA SER A 113 3.18 0.14 6.35
C SER A 113 1.87 0.75 6.82
N TYR A 114 1.42 1.85 6.19
CA TYR A 114 0.13 2.46 6.50
C TYR A 114 -1.01 1.45 6.29
N GLY A 115 -1.02 0.78 5.13
CA GLY A 115 -2.07 -0.16 4.77
C GLY A 115 -2.16 -1.35 5.72
N ILE A 116 -1.03 -1.87 6.20
CA ILE A 116 -1.00 -2.93 7.23
C ILE A 116 -1.58 -2.43 8.54
N ILE A 117 -1.15 -1.26 9.03
CA ILE A 117 -1.63 -0.70 10.31
C ILE A 117 -3.14 -0.44 10.23
N TYR A 118 -3.58 0.16 9.12
CA TYR A 118 -4.98 0.45 8.86
C TYR A 118 -5.81 -0.84 8.84
N THR A 119 -5.44 -1.83 8.02
CA THR A 119 -6.20 -3.09 7.92
C THR A 119 -6.19 -3.91 9.21
N ALA A 120 -5.09 -3.88 9.98
CA ALA A 120 -5.03 -4.49 11.30
C ALA A 120 -5.99 -3.82 12.31
N SER A 121 -6.24 -2.51 12.18
CA SER A 121 -7.22 -1.80 13.00
C SER A 121 -8.68 -2.16 12.68
N LEU A 122 -8.91 -2.83 11.55
CA LEU A 122 -10.24 -3.21 11.07
C LEU A 122 -10.69 -4.62 11.53
N GLY A 123 -9.98 -5.23 12.49
CA GLY A 123 -10.37 -6.53 13.03
C GLY A 123 -10.19 -7.72 12.07
N LEU A 124 -10.47 -8.92 12.57
CA LEU A 124 -10.19 -10.19 11.88
C LEU A 124 -11.33 -10.62 10.95
N VAL A 125 -11.55 -9.86 9.87
CA VAL A 125 -12.47 -10.24 8.77
C VAL A 125 -11.63 -10.60 7.54
N ILE A 126 -12.15 -11.47 6.65
CA ILE A 126 -11.44 -11.94 5.45
C ILE A 126 -10.93 -10.77 4.59
N GLY A 127 -11.75 -9.74 4.37
CA GLY A 127 -11.37 -8.54 3.61
C GLY A 127 -10.12 -7.83 4.16
N PRO A 128 -10.11 -7.37 5.43
CA PRO A 128 -8.93 -6.78 6.06
C PRO A 128 -7.69 -7.69 6.01
N ILE A 129 -7.85 -9.00 6.20
CA ILE A 129 -6.74 -9.95 6.14
C ILE A 129 -6.12 -9.97 4.74
N VAL A 130 -6.94 -10.08 3.69
CA VAL A 130 -6.46 -10.07 2.29
C VAL A 130 -5.80 -8.74 1.96
N ALA A 131 -6.36 -7.62 2.40
CA ALA A 131 -5.78 -6.30 2.22
C ALA A 131 -4.42 -6.16 2.94
N ALA A 132 -4.31 -6.66 4.17
CA ALA A 132 -3.06 -6.65 4.94
C ALA A 132 -1.96 -7.45 4.23
N VAL A 133 -2.30 -8.62 3.69
CA VAL A 133 -1.37 -9.44 2.89
C VAL A 133 -0.93 -8.68 1.63
N GLY A 134 -1.86 -8.06 0.91
CA GLY A 134 -1.55 -7.27 -0.28
C GLY A 134 -0.61 -6.10 0.02
N TYR A 135 -0.88 -5.34 1.08
CA TYR A 135 0.00 -4.27 1.55
C TYR A 135 1.35 -4.79 2.05
N GLY A 136 1.39 -5.98 2.65
CA GLY A 136 2.62 -6.69 3.00
C GLY A 136 3.51 -6.97 1.79
N MET A 137 2.92 -7.40 0.67
CA MET A 137 3.66 -7.63 -0.58
C MET A 137 4.21 -6.32 -1.16
N VAL A 138 3.43 -5.23 -1.10
CA VAL A 138 3.88 -3.89 -1.52
C VAL A 138 5.04 -3.39 -0.66
N LEU A 139 4.93 -3.52 0.66
CA LEU A 139 5.98 -3.15 1.61
C LEU A 139 7.26 -3.96 1.35
N TRP A 140 7.13 -5.27 1.13
CA TRP A 140 8.23 -6.17 0.85
C TRP A 140 9.00 -5.76 -0.42
N LEU A 141 8.29 -5.39 -1.49
CA LEU A 141 8.92 -4.83 -2.70
C LEU A 141 9.72 -3.56 -2.38
N GLY A 142 9.15 -2.64 -1.60
CA GLY A 142 9.85 -1.44 -1.15
C GLY A 142 11.15 -1.76 -0.41
N ILE A 143 11.11 -2.66 0.57
CA ILE A 143 12.27 -3.06 1.39
C ILE A 143 13.36 -3.72 0.56
N LEU A 144 13.01 -4.71 -0.26
CA LEU A 144 13.98 -5.40 -1.11
C LEU A 144 14.62 -4.46 -2.12
N GLY A 145 13.81 -3.62 -2.79
CA GLY A 145 14.29 -2.66 -3.76
C GLY A 145 15.24 -1.63 -3.15
N TRP A 146 14.89 -1.07 -1.99
CA TRP A 146 15.76 -0.13 -1.27
C TRP A 146 17.08 -0.76 -0.84
N SER A 147 17.03 -1.99 -0.31
CA SER A 147 18.22 -2.72 0.14
C SER A 147 19.17 -2.98 -1.02
N ALA A 148 18.65 -3.46 -2.15
CA ALA A 148 19.43 -3.71 -3.36
C ALA A 148 20.04 -2.42 -3.94
N HIS A 149 19.32 -1.30 -3.89
CA HIS A 149 19.83 -0.01 -4.34
C HIS A 149 20.99 0.50 -3.47
N THR A 150 20.86 0.35 -2.15
CA THR A 150 21.89 0.82 -1.18
C THR A 150 23.20 0.05 -1.32
N SER A 151 23.14 -1.28 -1.51
CA SER A 151 24.34 -2.10 -1.70
C SER A 151 25.17 -1.67 -2.92
N LYS A 152 24.51 -1.23 -4.00
CA LYS A 152 25.18 -0.75 -5.22
C LYS A 152 25.99 0.53 -5.00
N GLU A 153 25.44 1.47 -4.23
CA GLU A 153 26.12 2.74 -3.93
C GLU A 153 27.42 2.50 -3.15
N SER A 154 27.40 1.60 -2.16
CA SER A 154 28.57 1.25 -1.33
C SER A 154 29.72 0.66 -2.14
N SER A 155 29.44 -0.29 -3.05
CA SER A 155 30.49 -0.90 -3.89
C SER A 155 31.13 0.11 -4.86
N THR A 156 30.36 1.11 -5.30
CA THR A 156 30.87 2.13 -6.23
C THR A 156 31.78 3.14 -5.52
N SER A 157 31.53 3.45 -4.25
CA SER A 157 32.40 4.33 -3.46
C SER A 157 33.76 3.70 -3.14
N GLU A 158 33.81 2.40 -2.86
CA GLU A 158 35.08 1.71 -2.55
C GLU A 158 36.02 1.70 -3.76
N LEU A 159 35.50 1.45 -4.97
CA LEU A 159 36.29 1.46 -6.20
C LEU A 159 36.92 2.83 -6.48
N LYS A 160 36.19 3.92 -6.22
CA LYS A 160 36.72 5.28 -6.39
C LYS A 160 37.85 5.61 -5.42
N HIS A 161 37.88 5.00 -4.23
CA HIS A 161 38.97 5.21 -3.28
C HIS A 161 40.25 4.48 -3.67
N VAL A 162 40.16 3.37 -4.41
CA VAL A 162 41.33 2.59 -4.85
C VAL A 162 42.04 3.26 -6.04
N GLU A 163 41.33 3.95 -6.93
CA GLU A 163 41.93 4.62 -8.10
C GLU A 163 42.73 5.90 -7.76
N VAL A 164 42.67 6.39 -6.52
CA VAL A 164 43.34 7.63 -6.10
C VAL A 164 44.70 7.35 -5.41
N LEU A 165 45.13 6.08 -5.32
CA LEU A 165 46.41 5.65 -4.76
C LEU A 165 47.35 5.15 -5.85
#